data_AF-A0A139NUF5-F1
#
_entry.id   AF-A0A139NUF5-F1
#
_cell.length_a   1.000
_cell.length_b   1.000
_cell.length_c   1.000
_cell.angle_alpha   90.00
_cell.angle_beta   90.00
_cell.angle_gamma   90.00
#
_symmetry.space_group_name_H-M   'P 1'
#
loop_
_entity.id
_entity.type
_entity.pdbx_description
1 polymer ?
#
loop_
_entity_poly.entity_id
_entity_poly.type
_entity_poly.pdbx_seq_one_letter_code
_entity_poly.pdbx_strand_id
1 'polypeptide(L)'
;MAFETPKERYASFGIVSNIPGQLVDNIWKVIDQYLIGLYPLDTLLTCHILKKEKNLSLEFTFSRPRISIVFDLTIPFNPFYPHKILILEGKNSQTILLPEEIDLF
;
A
#
# COMPACT_ATOMS: atom_id res chain seq x y z
N MET A 1 -4.93 16.14 -6.71
CA MET A 1 -3.83 15.16 -6.79
C MET A 1 -4.39 13.77 -6.48
N ALA A 2 -3.66 12.69 -6.76
CA ALA A 2 -4.11 11.35 -6.33
C ALA A 2 -4.19 11.31 -4.80
N PHE A 3 -5.15 10.54 -4.25
CA PHE A 3 -5.37 10.35 -2.82
C PHE A 3 -5.84 11.56 -1.98
N GLU A 4 -6.09 12.74 -2.56
CA GLU A 4 -6.51 13.93 -1.79
C GLU A 4 -7.99 13.96 -1.37
N THR A 5 -8.86 13.24 -2.10
CA THR A 5 -10.29 13.22 -1.83
C THR A 5 -10.71 11.88 -1.24
N PRO A 6 -11.50 11.83 -0.16
CA PRO A 6 -11.97 10.59 0.41
C PRO A 6 -12.85 9.87 -0.62
N LYS A 7 -12.32 8.79 -1.17
CA LYS A 7 -12.98 7.89 -2.12
C LYS A 7 -13.24 6.54 -1.44
N GLU A 8 -14.11 5.74 -2.04
CA GLU A 8 -14.38 4.40 -1.54
C GLU A 8 -13.10 3.56 -1.61
N ARG A 9 -12.77 2.89 -0.50
CA ARG A 9 -11.56 2.07 -0.36
C ARG A 9 -11.90 0.61 -0.47
N TYR A 10 -11.18 -0.09 -1.33
CA TYR A 10 -11.34 -1.51 -1.55
C TYR A 10 -10.01 -2.23 -1.37
N ALA A 11 -10.13 -3.50 -1.00
CA ALA A 11 -9.05 -4.46 -1.08
C ALA A 11 -9.50 -5.55 -2.04
N SER A 12 -8.64 -5.88 -2.99
CA SER A 12 -8.83 -7.02 -3.90
C SER A 12 -8.95 -8.34 -3.13
N PHE A 13 -9.44 -9.37 -3.82
CA PHE A 13 -9.57 -10.69 -3.26
C PHE A 13 -8.21 -11.26 -2.82
N GLY A 14 -7.16 -11.08 -3.62
CA GLY A 14 -5.81 -11.52 -3.29
C GLY A 14 -5.28 -10.88 -2.02
N ILE A 15 -5.58 -9.61 -1.77
CA ILE A 15 -5.16 -8.93 -0.54
C ILE A 15 -5.92 -9.45 0.67
N VAL A 16 -7.25 -9.48 0.63
CA VAL A 16 -8.07 -9.91 1.79
C VAL A 16 -7.81 -11.37 2.15
N SER A 17 -7.41 -12.20 1.19
CA SER A 17 -7.10 -13.62 1.42
C SER A 17 -5.72 -13.85 2.03
N ASN A 18 -4.74 -12.98 1.76
CA ASN A 18 -3.35 -13.18 2.17
C ASN A 18 -2.91 -12.27 3.34
N ILE A 19 -3.60 -11.15 3.55
CA ILE A 19 -3.24 -10.12 4.53
C ILE A 19 -4.39 -9.93 5.54
N PRO A 20 -4.11 -9.87 6.85
CA PRO A 20 -5.14 -9.54 7.83
C PRO A 20 -5.68 -8.12 7.63
N GLY A 21 -6.99 -7.93 7.83
CA GLY A 21 -7.64 -6.62 7.68
C GLY A 21 -6.96 -5.49 8.46
N GLN A 22 -6.42 -5.80 9.65
CA GLN A 22 -5.64 -4.83 10.43
C GLN A 22 -4.41 -4.28 9.68
N LEU A 23 -3.72 -5.09 8.88
CA LEU A 23 -2.58 -4.62 8.09
C LEU A 23 -3.06 -3.75 6.90
N VAL A 24 -4.20 -4.09 6.29
CA VAL A 24 -4.86 -3.26 5.26
C VAL A 24 -5.19 -1.88 5.82
N ASP A 25 -5.78 -1.81 7.02
CA ASP A 25 -6.08 -0.55 7.70
C ASP A 25 -4.82 0.28 7.99
N ASN A 26 -3.73 -0.39 8.40
CA ASN A 26 -2.45 0.29 8.64
C ASN A 26 -1.83 0.86 7.35
N ILE A 27 -1.96 0.16 6.22
CA ILE A 27 -1.50 0.67 4.91
C ILE A 27 -2.25 1.96 4.58
N TRP A 28 -3.58 1.97 4.71
CA TRP A 28 -4.39 3.18 4.48
C TRP A 28 -4.02 4.31 5.43
N LYS A 29 -3.82 4.00 6.71
CA LYS A 29 -3.39 4.98 7.71
C LYS A 29 -2.03 5.59 7.38
N VAL A 30 -1.08 4.79 6.88
CA VAL A 30 0.24 5.30 6.47
C VAL A 30 0.11 6.24 5.28
N ILE A 31 -0.73 5.89 4.29
CA ILE A 31 -1.00 6.76 3.15
C ILE A 31 -1.58 8.10 3.62
N ASP A 32 -2.63 8.05 4.45
CA ASP A 32 -3.35 9.24 4.90
C ASP A 32 -2.51 10.17 5.77
N GLN A 33 -1.74 9.60 6.69
CA GLN A 33 -1.01 10.39 7.69
C GLN A 33 0.35 10.86 7.20
N TYR A 34 0.98 10.10 6.31
CA TYR A 34 2.37 10.34 5.94
C TYR A 34 2.60 10.55 4.45
N LEU A 35 1.76 10.04 3.55
CA LEU A 35 2.00 10.19 2.11
C LEU A 35 1.23 11.37 1.50
N ILE A 36 0.01 11.61 1.96
CA ILE A 36 -0.76 12.79 1.57
C ILE A 36 -0.04 14.06 2.05
N GLY A 37 0.25 14.97 1.13
CA GLY A 37 0.88 16.26 1.43
C GLY A 37 2.42 16.27 1.41
N LEU A 38 3.09 15.11 1.35
CA LEU A 38 4.56 15.08 1.18
C LEU A 38 5.00 15.29 -0.28
N TYR A 39 4.27 14.72 -1.24
CA TYR A 39 4.59 14.80 -2.67
C TYR A 39 3.34 14.51 -3.52
N PRO A 40 3.22 15.02 -4.77
CA PRO A 40 2.15 14.57 -5.68
C PRO A 40 2.30 13.07 -5.95
N LEU A 41 1.40 12.29 -5.35
CA LEU A 41 1.35 10.84 -5.50
C LEU A 41 0.93 10.46 -6.91
N ASP A 42 1.60 9.45 -7.47
CA ASP A 42 1.19 8.82 -8.73
C ASP A 42 -0.15 8.09 -8.52
N THR A 43 -0.89 7.86 -9.60
CA THR A 43 -2.14 7.07 -9.54
C THR A 43 -1.91 5.61 -9.19
N LEU A 44 -0.66 5.13 -9.26
CA LEU A 44 -0.25 3.80 -8.87
C LEU A 44 0.93 3.90 -7.91
N LEU A 45 0.71 3.48 -6.67
CA LEU A 45 1.77 3.39 -5.66
C LEU A 45 2.23 1.94 -5.54
N THR A 46 3.54 1.75 -5.45
CA THR A 46 4.14 0.45 -5.17
C THR A 46 4.56 0.40 -3.72
N CYS A 47 4.06 -0.59 -2.99
CA CYS A 47 4.47 -0.86 -1.63
C CYS A 47 5.08 -2.26 -1.52
N HIS A 48 6.23 -2.36 -0.87
CA HIS A 48 6.91 -3.60 -0.58
C HIS A 48 6.75 -3.95 0.89
N ILE A 49 6.37 -5.19 1.16
CA ILE A 49 6.28 -5.72 2.51
C ILE A 49 7.60 -6.40 2.83
N LEU A 50 8.39 -5.76 3.68
CA LEU A 50 9.72 -6.20 4.06
C LEU A 50 9.69 -6.81 5.47
N LYS A 51 10.57 -7.79 5.67
CA LYS A 51 10.88 -8.32 7.00
C LYS A 51 12.01 -7.50 7.61
N LYS A 52 11.75 -6.87 8.75
CA LYS A 52 12.78 -6.24 9.57
C LYS A 52 12.84 -6.92 10.93
N GLU A 53 13.84 -7.78 11.10
CA GLU A 53 14.01 -8.64 12.27
C GLU A 53 12.79 -9.54 12.53
N LYS A 54 11.98 -9.23 13.54
CA LYS A 54 10.73 -9.91 13.90
C LYS A 54 9.48 -9.19 13.37
N ASN A 55 9.63 -7.95 12.93
CA ASN A 55 8.55 -7.06 12.59
C ASN A 55 8.45 -6.81 11.09
N LEU A 56 7.29 -6.29 10.68
CA LEU A 56 6.99 -5.92 9.31
C LEU A 56 7.36 -4.46 9.06
N SER A 57 7.99 -4.19 7.92
CA SER A 57 8.18 -2.83 7.41
C SER A 57 7.50 -2.67 6.06
N LEU A 58 6.88 -1.52 5.83
CA LEU A 58 6.28 -1.14 4.55
C LEU A 58 7.20 -0.15 3.85
N GLU A 59 7.71 -0.52 2.68
CA GLU A 59 8.49 0.39 1.83
C GLU A 59 7.63 0.88 0.68
N PHE A 60 7.37 2.19 0.63
CA PHE A 60 6.72 2.83 -0.50
C PHE A 60 7.77 3.38 -1.45
N THR A 61 7.67 3.04 -2.73
CA THR A 61 8.59 3.51 -3.76
C THR A 61 7.89 4.48 -4.70
N PHE A 62 8.53 5.61 -4.96
CA PHE A 62 8.05 6.66 -5.85
C PHE A 62 8.96 6.73 -7.08
N SER A 63 8.37 6.82 -8.27
CA SER A 63 9.15 6.84 -9.51
C SER A 63 9.71 8.22 -9.82
N ARG A 64 8.97 9.29 -9.47
CA ARG A 64 9.36 10.68 -9.70
C ARG A 64 8.93 11.53 -8.50
N PRO A 65 9.87 11.95 -7.63
CA PRO A 65 11.30 11.64 -7.57
C PRO A 65 11.54 10.18 -7.16
N ARG A 66 12.73 9.65 -7.47
CA ARG A 66 13.17 8.32 -7.00
C ARG A 66 13.47 8.37 -5.50
N ILE A 67 12.42 8.28 -4.71
CA ILE A 67 12.48 8.24 -3.25
C ILE A 67 11.81 6.94 -2.81
N SER A 68 12.38 6.29 -1.80
CA SER A 68 11.67 5.27 -1.05
C SER A 68 11.50 5.73 0.38
N ILE A 69 10.34 5.43 0.96
CA ILE A 69 10.02 5.73 2.35
C ILE A 69 9.67 4.41 3.03
N VAL A 70 10.41 4.09 4.09
CA VAL A 70 10.22 2.87 4.86
C VAL A 70 9.53 3.20 6.18
N PHE A 71 8.41 2.55 6.43
CA PHE A 71 7.66 2.65 7.67
C PHE A 71 7.76 1.33 8.43
N ASP A 72 8.31 1.38 9.64
CA ASP A 72 8.38 0.21 10.51
C ASP A 72 7.06 0.06 11.28
N LEU A 73 6.43 -1.11 11.16
CA LEU A 73 5.24 -1.45 11.94
C LEU A 73 5.61 -2.34 13.11
N THR A 74 4.85 -2.26 14.19
CA THR A 74 4.99 -3.15 15.37
C THR A 74 4.30 -4.50 15.19
N ILE A 75 3.93 -4.85 13.95
CA ILE A 75 3.23 -6.08 13.59
C ILE A 75 4.26 -7.17 13.27
N PRO A 76 4.09 -8.40 13.77
CA PRO A 76 5.00 -9.49 13.43
C PRO A 76 4.96 -9.81 11.93
N PHE A 77 6.12 -9.99 11.33
CA PHE A 77 6.22 -10.36 9.92
C PHE A 77 5.78 -11.81 9.70
N ASN A 78 4.92 -12.03 8.71
CA ASN A 78 4.53 -13.36 8.25
C ASN A 78 5.16 -13.65 6.88
N PRO A 79 5.94 -14.74 6.73
CA PRO A 79 6.51 -15.14 5.44
C PRO A 79 5.50 -15.41 4.32
N PHE A 80 4.23 -15.67 4.66
CA PHE A 80 3.17 -15.89 3.68
C PHE A 80 2.56 -14.59 3.14
N TYR A 81 2.96 -13.42 3.65
CA TYR A 81 2.50 -12.16 3.09
C TYR A 81 3.11 -11.89 1.71
N PRO A 82 2.35 -11.26 0.80
CA PRO A 82 2.87 -10.88 -0.50
C PRO A 82 4.02 -9.88 -0.35
N HIS A 83 5.11 -10.09 -1.08
CA HIS A 83 6.28 -9.22 -1.01
C HIS A 83 6.05 -7.83 -1.61
N LYS A 84 5.08 -7.72 -2.52
CA LYS A 84 4.75 -6.50 -3.24
C LYS A 84 3.25 -6.38 -3.34
N ILE A 85 2.74 -5.18 -3.06
CA ILE A 85 1.35 -4.79 -3.23
C ILE A 85 1.32 -3.47 -4.00
N LEU A 86 0.22 -3.24 -4.70
CA LEU A 86 -0.04 -2.03 -5.45
C LEU A 86 -1.24 -1.32 -4.86
N ILE A 87 -1.19 0.01 -4.83
CA ILE A 87 -2.33 0.85 -4.47
C ILE A 87 -2.70 1.67 -5.69
N LEU A 88 -3.87 1.38 -6.25
CA LEU A 88 -4.40 2.03 -7.44
C LEU A 88 -5.43 3.10 -7.03
N GLU A 89 -5.21 4.32 -7.50
CA GLU A 89 -6.17 5.41 -7.47
C GLU A 89 -7.01 5.37 -8.75
N GLY A 90 -8.25 4.93 -8.62
CA GLY A 90 -9.26 4.97 -9.68
C GLY A 90 -10.03 6.29 -9.74
N LYS A 91 -11.01 6.36 -10.66
CA LYS A 91 -11.86 7.56 -10.81
C LYS A 91 -12.67 7.87 -9.54
N ASN A 92 -13.26 6.85 -8.92
CA ASN A 92 -14.16 7.00 -7.77
C ASN A 92 -13.73 6.20 -6.54
N SER A 93 -12.71 5.35 -6.68
CA SER A 93 -12.29 4.41 -5.65
C SER A 93 -10.78 4.28 -5.57
N GLN A 94 -10.29 3.78 -4.45
CA GLN A 94 -8.91 3.45 -4.19
C GLN A 94 -8.83 1.97 -3.86
N THR A 95 -7.97 1.22 -4.54
CA THR A 95 -7.92 -0.24 -4.38
C THR A 95 -6.51 -0.67 -4.03
N ILE A 96 -6.36 -1.49 -2.99
CA ILE A 96 -5.13 -2.25 -2.75
C ILE A 96 -5.26 -3.59 -3.46
N LEU A 97 -4.30 -3.90 -4.32
CA LEU A 97 -4.27 -5.13 -5.10
C LEU A 97 -2.88 -5.76 -5.15
N LEU A 98 -2.84 -7.05 -5.48
CA LEU A 98 -1.60 -7.71 -5.82
C LEU A 98 -1.13 -7.30 -7.21
N PRO A 99 0.18 -7.29 -7.50
CA PRO A 99 0.70 -6.99 -8.84
C PRO A 99 0.08 -7.84 -9.94
N GLU A 100 -0.28 -9.09 -9.64
CA GLU A 100 -0.90 -10.03 -10.57
C GLU A 100 -2.36 -9.69 -10.89
N GLU A 101 -3.01 -8.87 -10.07
CA GLU A 101 -4.42 -8.48 -10.24
C GLU A 101 -4.57 -7.16 -11.02
N ILE A 102 -3.48 -6.49 -11.40
CA ILE A 102 -3.56 -5.17 -12.05
C ILE A 102 -4.27 -5.20 -13.39
N ASP A 103 -4.14 -6.28 -14.16
CA ASP A 103 -4.78 -6.42 -15.48
C ASP A 103 -6.30 -6.60 -15.38
N LEU A 104 -6.85 -6.75 -14.17
CA LEU A 104 -8.28 -6.87 -13.91
C LEU A 104 -8.96 -5.52 -13.61
N PHE A 105 -8.20 -4.42 -13.53
CA PHE A 105 -8.66 -3.08 -13.13
C PHE A 105 -8.22 -1.98 -14.10
#